data_AF-A0A5C7ID14-F1
#
_entry.id   AF-A0A5C7ID14-F1
#
_cell.length_a   1.000
_cell.length_b   1.000
_cell.length_c   1.000
_cell.angle_alpha   90.00
_cell.angle_beta   90.00
_cell.angle_gamma   90.00
#
_symmetry.space_group_name_H-M   'P 1'
#
loop_
_entity.id
_entity.type
_entity.pdbx_description
1 polymer ?
#
loop_
_entity_poly.entity_id
_entity_poly.type
_entity_poly.pdbx_seq_one_letter_code
_entity_poly.pdbx_strand_id
1 'polypeptide(L)'
;MLEELEELECLCKGPTHLLSLPNLKTLEVCDCNRLRHMFSPSLARNLLQLEELVIGRCGELEQIFIEDDAEYNQTLSKDRLWWPLLFPNLSRIDITSCHKLKSMFPVSITHLLSLQNLTTLRLQSCPMLTHLFSSTTLVRNLLQLESIDIEDCGELEQIIVEDHTENDHVKLGLFPNLSSISVKRCGKIETLFPVIIARSGFQKLRTLIIEESFQLEELFGHKDEADMTSDREMVLPRLDRLTLKQLASLVKFCPVGYHFIFPSLSWLVVKGCPKITTRFSVDQNRSVHTEAQAPQTAKEDVDMELSSLKTTRNIECWDFDSLRKRLPPYIGK
;
A
#
# COMPACT_ATOMS: atom_id res chain seq x y z
N MET A 1 27.16 2.84 6.22
CA MET A 1 27.10 2.67 4.77
C MET A 1 27.97 1.48 4.40
N LEU A 2 27.41 0.54 3.67
CA LEU A 2 28.09 -0.63 3.11
C LEU A 2 27.86 -0.57 1.60
N GLU A 3 28.94 -0.55 0.83
CA GLU A 3 28.92 -0.24 -0.60
C GLU A 3 29.90 -1.15 -1.33
N GLU A 4 29.49 -1.67 -2.50
CA GLU A 4 30.33 -2.46 -3.41
C GLU A 4 30.99 -3.71 -2.77
N LEU A 5 30.34 -4.33 -1.78
CA LEU A 5 30.83 -5.55 -1.15
C LEU A 5 30.46 -6.79 -1.99
N GLU A 6 31.22 -7.04 -3.05
CA GLU A 6 30.92 -8.05 -4.09
C GLU A 6 30.78 -9.49 -3.57
N GLU A 7 31.40 -9.82 -2.44
CA GLU A 7 31.37 -11.16 -1.82
C GLU A 7 30.36 -11.24 -0.64
N LEU A 8 29.66 -10.14 -0.31
CA LEU A 8 28.75 -10.10 0.81
C LEU A 8 27.43 -10.80 0.47
N GLU A 9 27.30 -12.06 0.89
CA GLU A 9 26.05 -12.83 0.72
C GLU A 9 25.02 -12.55 1.83
N CYS A 10 25.50 -12.18 3.02
CA CYS A 10 24.69 -11.79 4.16
C CYS A 10 25.51 -10.88 5.10
N LEU A 11 24.89 -9.83 5.65
CA LEU A 11 25.57 -8.93 6.59
C LEU A 11 26.01 -9.66 7.85
N CYS A 12 25.19 -10.60 8.32
CA CYS A 12 25.37 -11.18 9.63
C CYS A 12 24.91 -12.65 9.63
N LYS A 13 25.81 -13.60 9.31
CA LYS A 13 25.70 -15.02 9.70
C LYS A 13 26.76 -15.28 10.77
N GLY A 14 26.38 -15.50 12.03
CA GLY A 14 27.34 -15.80 13.10
C GLY A 14 26.82 -15.58 14.52
N PRO A 15 27.56 -16.02 15.55
CA PRO A 15 27.13 -15.96 16.94
C PRO A 15 26.88 -14.51 17.40
N THR A 16 25.76 -14.32 18.10
CA THR A 16 25.17 -13.03 18.47
C THR A 16 26.00 -12.14 19.38
N HIS A 17 27.10 -12.64 19.94
CA HIS A 17 27.92 -11.93 20.92
C HIS A 17 28.89 -10.89 20.32
N LEU A 18 29.06 -10.84 18.99
CA LEU A 18 30.10 -10.02 18.35
C LEU A 18 29.60 -8.72 17.69
N LEU A 19 28.30 -8.56 17.47
CA LEU A 19 27.73 -7.40 16.77
C LEU A 19 26.70 -6.70 17.66
N SER A 20 27.19 -5.85 18.56
CA SER A 20 26.37 -4.83 19.23
C SER A 20 26.64 -3.49 18.55
N LEU A 21 25.64 -2.98 17.83
CA LEU A 21 25.71 -1.67 17.16
C LEU A 21 24.70 -0.73 17.84
N PRO A 22 24.90 -0.38 19.13
CA PRO A 22 23.88 0.25 19.96
C PRO A 22 23.52 1.67 19.52
N ASN A 23 24.34 2.30 18.67
CA ASN A 23 24.13 3.66 18.19
C ASN A 23 23.84 3.74 16.68
N LEU A 24 23.69 2.60 16.00
CA LEU A 24 23.42 2.60 14.56
C LEU A 24 21.99 3.03 14.29
N LYS A 25 21.83 4.25 13.75
CA LYS A 25 20.54 4.83 13.37
C LYS A 25 20.19 4.63 11.91
N THR A 26 21.18 4.74 11.02
CA THR A 26 20.97 4.57 9.58
C THR A 26 21.85 3.43 9.09
N LEU A 27 21.23 2.45 8.45
CA LEU A 27 21.92 1.41 7.70
C LEU A 27 21.61 1.58 6.23
N GLU A 28 22.64 1.88 5.46
CA GLU A 28 22.60 1.98 4.01
C GLU A 28 23.45 0.86 3.41
N VAL A 29 22.87 0.10 2.48
CA VAL A 29 23.50 -1.01 1.78
C VAL A 29 23.27 -0.84 0.28
N CYS A 30 24.34 -0.52 -0.44
CA CYS A 30 24.29 -0.21 -1.88
C CYS A 30 25.24 -1.13 -2.65
N ASP A 31 24.85 -1.52 -3.87
CA ASP A 31 25.72 -2.24 -4.83
C ASP A 31 26.30 -3.57 -4.32
N CYS A 32 25.66 -4.19 -3.32
CA CYS A 32 26.04 -5.49 -2.77
C CYS A 32 25.35 -6.61 -3.57
N ASN A 33 25.83 -6.87 -4.78
CA ASN A 33 25.10 -7.68 -5.77
C ASN A 33 24.91 -9.15 -5.37
N ARG A 34 25.77 -9.74 -4.53
CA ARG A 34 25.60 -11.13 -4.05
C ARG A 34 24.76 -11.23 -2.77
N LEU A 35 24.31 -10.11 -2.20
CA LEU A 35 23.55 -10.08 -0.96
C LEU A 35 22.18 -10.71 -1.20
N ARG A 36 21.92 -11.87 -0.58
CA ARG A 36 20.63 -12.57 -0.68
C ARG A 36 19.69 -12.27 0.47
N HIS A 37 20.27 -12.05 1.66
CA HIS A 37 19.55 -11.68 2.88
C HIS A 37 20.35 -10.70 3.72
N MET A 38 19.69 -9.78 4.43
CA MET A 38 20.40 -8.84 5.28
C MET A 38 20.69 -9.43 6.66
N PHE A 39 19.67 -9.84 7.40
CA PHE A 39 19.79 -10.17 8.82
C PHE A 39 19.34 -11.58 9.16
N SER A 40 19.98 -12.18 10.16
CA SER A 40 19.32 -13.19 10.99
C SER A 40 18.47 -12.49 12.07
N PRO A 41 17.29 -13.03 12.45
CA PRO A 41 16.49 -12.50 13.57
C PRO A 41 17.29 -12.28 14.86
N SER A 42 18.20 -13.20 15.18
CA SER A 42 19.10 -13.17 16.34
C SER A 42 20.05 -11.98 16.35
N LEU A 43 20.44 -11.44 15.20
CA LEU A 43 21.34 -10.28 15.10
C LEU A 43 20.57 -8.97 14.96
N ALA A 44 19.41 -8.99 14.29
CA ALA A 44 18.54 -7.82 14.20
C ALA A 44 18.05 -7.33 15.58
N ARG A 45 17.98 -8.20 16.59
CA ARG A 45 17.63 -7.81 17.97
C ARG A 45 18.60 -6.82 18.60
N ASN A 46 19.82 -6.72 18.09
CA ASN A 46 20.83 -5.79 18.58
C ASN A 46 20.76 -4.40 17.90
N LEU A 47 19.88 -4.24 16.91
CA LEU A 47 19.70 -3.01 16.12
C LEU A 47 18.49 -2.21 16.61
N LEU A 48 18.39 -2.02 17.92
CA LEU A 48 17.23 -1.39 18.56
C LEU A 48 17.10 0.11 18.28
N GLN A 49 18.21 0.78 17.91
CA GLN A 49 18.23 2.22 17.60
C GLN A 49 18.14 2.50 16.09
N LEU A 50 17.93 1.47 15.25
CA LEU A 50 17.84 1.67 13.81
C LEU A 50 16.57 2.44 13.46
N GLU A 51 16.74 3.61 12.87
CA GLU A 51 15.71 4.57 12.46
C GLU A 51 15.48 4.54 10.93
N GLU A 52 16.52 4.23 10.15
CA GLU A 52 16.45 4.21 8.69
C GLU A 52 17.17 2.99 8.09
N LEU A 53 16.47 2.31 7.17
CA LEU A 53 17.00 1.21 6.38
C LEU A 53 16.91 1.56 4.89
N VAL A 54 18.06 1.74 4.25
CA VAL A 54 18.17 2.08 2.83
C VAL A 54 18.92 0.96 2.12
N ILE A 55 18.32 0.42 1.06
CA ILE A 55 18.89 -0.67 0.27
C ILE A 55 18.81 -0.30 -1.20
N GLY A 56 19.94 -0.29 -1.89
CA GLY A 56 20.03 0.11 -3.29
C GLY A 56 20.81 -0.90 -4.12
N ARG A 57 20.33 -1.20 -5.33
CA ARG A 57 21.11 -1.93 -6.34
C ARG A 57 21.70 -3.26 -5.83
N CYS A 58 20.96 -3.99 -4.99
CA CYS A 58 21.35 -5.32 -4.50
C CYS A 58 20.64 -6.40 -5.35
N GLY A 59 21.27 -6.81 -6.45
CA GLY A 59 20.62 -7.62 -7.49
C GLY A 59 20.09 -8.98 -7.04
N GLU A 60 20.78 -9.66 -6.12
CA GLU A 60 20.41 -10.99 -5.62
C GLU A 60 19.55 -10.96 -4.33
N LEU A 61 19.16 -9.79 -3.84
CA LEU A 61 18.42 -9.69 -2.58
C LEU A 61 17.04 -10.31 -2.73
N GLU A 62 16.77 -11.38 -1.97
CA GLU A 62 15.49 -12.10 -2.01
C GLU A 62 14.54 -11.60 -0.93
N GLN A 63 15.05 -11.37 0.28
CA GLN A 63 14.32 -10.93 1.48
C GLN A 63 15.25 -10.19 2.45
N ILE A 64 14.72 -9.35 3.35
CA ILE A 64 15.54 -8.65 4.37
C ILE A 64 16.08 -9.64 5.42
N PHE A 65 15.32 -10.69 5.75
CA PHE A 65 15.70 -11.65 6.78
C PHE A 65 15.98 -13.04 6.24
N ILE A 66 16.85 -13.77 6.95
CA ILE A 66 17.03 -15.21 6.81
C ILE A 66 15.97 -15.91 7.69
N GLU A 67 15.30 -16.93 7.15
CA GLU A 67 14.33 -17.74 7.90
C GLU A 67 15.00 -18.82 8.76
N ASP A 68 16.10 -19.41 8.29
CA ASP A 68 16.84 -20.46 9.01
C ASP A 68 17.87 -19.84 9.98
N ASP A 69 17.39 -19.44 11.15
CA ASP A 69 18.20 -18.97 12.27
C ASP A 69 18.10 -19.97 13.43
N ALA A 70 19.13 -20.82 13.57
CA ALA A 70 19.18 -21.86 14.59
C ALA A 70 19.11 -21.32 16.03
N GLU A 71 19.63 -20.12 16.30
CA GLU A 71 19.59 -19.52 17.64
C GLU A 71 18.16 -19.07 17.97
N TYR A 72 17.51 -18.37 17.02
CA TYR A 72 16.10 -18.02 17.12
C TYR A 72 15.22 -19.27 17.27
N ASN A 73 15.40 -20.28 16.42
CA ASN A 73 14.65 -21.53 16.45
C ASN A 73 14.82 -22.30 17.78
N GLN A 74 16.00 -22.26 18.40
CA GLN A 74 16.22 -22.83 19.73
C GLN A 74 15.52 -22.02 20.83
N THR A 75 15.58 -20.69 20.79
CA THR A 75 14.89 -19.84 21.79
C THR A 75 13.36 -19.89 21.69
N LEU A 76 12.81 -20.00 20.48
CA LEU A 76 11.39 -20.24 20.22
C LEU A 76 10.86 -21.49 20.92
N SER A 77 11.70 -22.53 21.05
CA SER A 77 11.33 -23.80 21.69
C SER A 77 11.30 -23.74 23.23
N LYS A 78 11.91 -22.71 23.84
CA LYS A 78 12.07 -22.61 25.29
C LYS A 78 11.20 -21.56 25.97
N ASP A 79 10.89 -20.43 25.32
CA ASP A 79 9.94 -19.43 25.84
C ASP A 79 9.57 -18.39 24.76
N ARG A 80 8.33 -18.44 24.24
CA ARG A 80 7.86 -17.50 23.20
C ARG A 80 7.75 -16.04 23.66
N LEU A 81 7.75 -15.79 24.98
CA LEU A 81 7.31 -14.51 25.56
C LEU A 81 8.42 -13.49 25.84
N TRP A 82 9.71 -13.83 25.63
CA TRP A 82 10.84 -12.94 25.96
C TRP A 82 11.67 -12.51 24.75
N TRP A 83 11.27 -12.82 23.52
CA TRP A 83 12.06 -12.35 22.37
C TRP A 83 11.82 -10.86 22.13
N PRO A 84 12.88 -10.02 22.12
CA PRO A 84 12.72 -8.59 21.88
C PRO A 84 12.21 -8.34 20.46
N LEU A 85 11.28 -7.39 20.34
CA LEU A 85 10.77 -6.99 19.04
C LEU A 85 11.89 -6.34 18.21
N LEU A 86 11.90 -6.65 16.91
CA LEU A 86 12.88 -6.19 15.95
C LEU A 86 12.49 -4.81 15.40
N PHE A 87 13.49 -3.94 15.26
CA PHE A 87 13.34 -2.61 14.66
C PHE A 87 12.28 -1.69 15.30
N PRO A 88 12.21 -1.56 16.64
CA PRO A 88 11.18 -0.77 17.31
C PRO A 88 11.19 0.72 16.95
N ASN A 89 12.32 1.28 16.52
CA ASN A 89 12.49 2.70 16.19
C ASN A 89 12.55 2.98 14.69
N LEU A 90 12.34 1.96 13.84
CA LEU A 90 12.50 2.11 12.40
C LEU A 90 11.38 3.00 11.85
N SER A 91 11.79 4.13 11.28
CA SER A 91 10.92 5.20 10.78
C SER A 91 10.86 5.23 9.25
N ARG A 92 11.92 4.79 8.57
CA ARG A 92 12.01 4.79 7.12
C ARG A 92 12.58 3.50 6.57
N ILE A 93 11.91 2.96 5.56
CA ILE A 93 12.43 1.90 4.68
C ILE A 93 12.42 2.42 3.24
N ASP A 94 13.56 2.35 2.57
CA ASP A 94 13.74 2.73 1.17
C ASP A 94 14.49 1.61 0.43
N ILE A 95 13.83 0.92 -0.49
CA ILE A 95 14.43 -0.18 -1.26
C ILE A 95 14.32 0.13 -2.75
N THR A 96 15.47 0.21 -3.41
CA THR A 96 15.57 0.63 -4.81
C THR A 96 16.37 -0.39 -5.62
N SER A 97 15.88 -0.73 -6.81
CA SER A 97 16.57 -1.58 -7.79
C SER A 97 17.04 -2.95 -7.25
N CYS A 98 16.22 -3.59 -6.41
CA CYS A 98 16.47 -4.93 -5.87
C CYS A 98 15.65 -5.97 -6.67
N HIS A 99 16.25 -6.50 -7.72
CA HIS A 99 15.53 -7.21 -8.78
C HIS A 99 14.93 -8.55 -8.36
N LYS A 100 15.55 -9.27 -7.41
CA LYS A 100 15.07 -10.56 -6.90
C LYS A 100 14.22 -10.48 -5.63
N LEU A 101 13.92 -9.27 -5.14
CA LEU A 101 13.19 -9.09 -3.89
C LEU A 101 11.75 -9.59 -4.08
N LYS A 102 11.37 -10.66 -3.38
CA LYS A 102 10.03 -11.26 -3.47
C LYS A 102 9.08 -10.76 -2.39
N SER A 103 9.61 -10.58 -1.18
CA SER A 103 8.91 -9.98 -0.04
C SER A 103 9.92 -9.20 0.80
N MET A 104 9.47 -8.12 1.45
CA MET A 104 10.34 -7.36 2.37
C MET A 104 10.70 -8.22 3.58
N PHE A 105 9.67 -8.78 4.23
CA PHE A 105 9.80 -9.59 5.42
C PHE A 105 9.19 -10.98 5.15
N PRO A 106 9.86 -12.06 5.56
CA PRO A 106 9.24 -13.38 5.59
C PRO A 106 8.05 -13.41 6.55
N VAL A 107 6.94 -14.06 6.15
CA VAL A 107 5.71 -14.19 6.97
C VAL A 107 6.01 -14.88 8.31
N SER A 108 6.99 -15.80 8.31
CA SER A 108 7.44 -16.53 9.50
C SER A 108 7.98 -15.63 10.62
N ILE A 109 8.42 -14.40 10.33
CA ILE A 109 9.03 -13.49 11.32
C ILE A 109 8.23 -12.19 11.55
N THR A 110 7.11 -11.98 10.85
CA THR A 110 6.35 -10.71 10.93
C THR A 110 5.88 -10.39 12.35
N HIS A 111 5.59 -11.42 13.14
CA HIS A 111 5.20 -11.32 14.54
C HIS A 111 6.31 -10.77 15.46
N LEU A 112 7.57 -10.80 15.02
CA LEU A 112 8.71 -10.23 15.76
C LEU A 112 8.95 -8.77 15.43
N LEU A 113 8.42 -8.26 14.31
CA LEU A 113 8.67 -6.89 13.87
C LEU A 113 7.87 -5.91 14.74
N SER A 114 8.49 -4.79 15.11
CA SER A 114 7.83 -3.64 15.72
C SER A 114 7.98 -2.41 14.83
N LEU A 115 7.21 -2.35 13.75
CA LEU A 115 7.24 -1.20 12.83
C LEU A 115 6.39 0.00 13.29
N GLN A 116 6.09 0.11 14.59
CA GLN A 116 5.18 1.10 15.17
C GLN A 116 5.55 2.56 14.86
N ASN A 117 6.83 2.82 14.60
CA ASN A 117 7.35 4.15 14.28
C ASN A 117 7.57 4.36 12.78
N LEU A 118 7.26 3.39 11.93
CA LEU A 118 7.46 3.48 10.48
C LEU A 118 6.52 4.54 9.91
N THR A 119 7.09 5.62 9.37
CA THR A 119 6.37 6.74 8.74
C THR A 119 6.45 6.68 7.21
N THR A 120 7.57 6.20 6.66
CA THR A 120 7.84 6.22 5.23
C THR A 120 8.26 4.85 4.72
N LEU A 121 7.54 4.36 3.71
CA LEU A 121 7.93 3.20 2.92
C LEU A 121 8.04 3.58 1.44
N ARG A 122 9.24 3.40 0.87
CA ARG A 122 9.49 3.53 -0.57
C ARG A 122 10.04 2.22 -1.14
N LEU A 123 9.44 1.77 -2.24
CA LEU A 123 9.86 0.59 -3.01
C LEU A 123 9.91 0.97 -4.49
N GLN A 124 11.10 0.96 -5.08
CA GLN A 124 11.30 1.37 -6.47
C GLN A 124 12.04 0.29 -7.26
N SER A 125 11.55 -0.05 -8.45
CA SER A 125 12.20 -0.99 -9.37
C SER A 125 12.51 -2.34 -8.71
N CYS A 126 11.54 -2.91 -8.00
CA CYS A 126 11.59 -4.24 -7.40
C CYS A 126 10.63 -5.19 -8.15
N PRO A 127 10.97 -5.63 -9.38
CA PRO A 127 10.03 -6.28 -10.28
C PRO A 127 9.46 -7.60 -9.77
N MET A 128 10.17 -8.35 -8.92
CA MET A 128 9.71 -9.64 -8.37
C MET A 128 8.89 -9.53 -7.09
N LEU A 129 8.67 -8.32 -6.56
CA LEU A 129 7.97 -8.11 -5.31
C LEU A 129 6.48 -8.42 -5.48
N THR A 130 5.96 -9.41 -4.75
CA THR A 130 4.56 -9.84 -4.90
C THR A 130 3.62 -9.19 -3.88
N HIS A 131 4.14 -8.85 -2.70
CA HIS A 131 3.40 -8.19 -1.62
C HIS A 131 4.29 -7.39 -0.68
N LEU A 132 3.69 -6.45 0.06
CA LEU A 132 4.42 -5.62 1.04
C LEU A 132 4.24 -6.12 2.46
N PHE A 133 2.97 -6.30 2.86
CA PHE A 133 2.59 -6.63 4.21
C PHE A 133 1.68 -7.85 4.24
N SER A 134 1.65 -8.51 5.40
CA SER A 134 0.64 -9.49 5.71
C SER A 134 -0.30 -8.97 6.81
N SER A 135 -1.49 -9.57 6.95
CA SER A 135 -2.50 -9.14 7.92
C SER A 135 -1.99 -9.15 9.38
N THR A 136 -1.14 -10.11 9.76
CA THR A 136 -0.40 -10.12 11.06
C THR A 136 0.35 -8.83 11.32
N THR A 137 1.10 -8.37 10.31
CA THR A 137 1.99 -7.20 10.39
C THR A 137 1.18 -5.93 10.64
N LEU A 138 -0.04 -5.88 10.11
CA LEU A 138 -0.89 -4.70 10.08
C LEU A 138 -1.59 -4.42 11.40
N VAL A 139 -1.99 -5.47 12.15
CA VAL A 139 -2.77 -5.32 13.39
C VAL A 139 -1.98 -4.60 14.51
N ARG A 140 -0.63 -4.64 14.47
CA ARG A 140 0.21 -4.15 15.58
C ARG A 140 1.21 -3.06 15.23
N ASN A 141 1.54 -2.85 13.95
CA ASN A 141 2.77 -2.15 13.61
C ASN A 141 2.64 -0.91 12.73
N LEU A 142 1.62 -0.70 11.90
CA LEU A 142 1.66 0.40 10.91
C LEU A 142 0.86 1.65 11.30
N LEU A 143 0.74 1.93 12.60
CA LEU A 143 -0.09 3.03 13.11
C LEU A 143 0.44 4.43 12.75
N GLN A 144 1.77 4.59 12.58
CA GLN A 144 2.39 5.87 12.26
C GLN A 144 2.70 6.04 10.77
N LEU A 145 2.32 5.08 9.91
CA LEU A 145 2.66 5.14 8.50
C LEU A 145 1.99 6.34 7.84
N GLU A 146 2.79 7.25 7.27
CA GLU A 146 2.35 8.51 6.67
C GLU A 146 2.42 8.48 5.15
N SER A 147 3.36 7.73 4.58
CA SER A 147 3.59 7.67 3.14
C SER A 147 3.96 6.27 2.65
N ILE A 148 3.26 5.81 1.61
CA ILE A 148 3.59 4.62 0.81
C ILE A 148 3.86 5.08 -0.63
N ASP A 149 5.04 4.75 -1.14
CA ASP A 149 5.46 5.07 -2.51
C ASP A 149 6.02 3.81 -3.18
N ILE A 150 5.32 3.33 -4.21
CA ILE A 150 5.66 2.09 -4.92
C ILE A 150 5.75 2.41 -6.41
N GLU A 151 6.89 2.11 -7.02
CA GLU A 151 7.15 2.41 -8.42
C GLU A 151 7.89 1.26 -9.11
N ASP A 152 7.47 0.84 -10.30
CA ASP A 152 8.11 -0.23 -11.08
C ASP A 152 8.22 -1.59 -10.36
N CYS A 153 7.19 -1.97 -9.59
CA CYS A 153 7.07 -3.30 -8.99
C CYS A 153 6.11 -4.16 -9.83
N GLY A 154 6.64 -4.81 -10.87
CA GLY A 154 5.87 -5.49 -11.93
C GLY A 154 5.01 -6.65 -11.45
N GLU A 155 5.54 -7.51 -10.57
CA GLU A 155 4.87 -8.70 -10.04
C GLU A 155 3.99 -8.42 -8.80
N LEU A 156 3.82 -7.15 -8.42
CA LEU A 156 3.04 -6.78 -7.24
C LEU A 156 1.56 -7.10 -7.48
N GLU A 157 1.04 -8.08 -6.76
CA GLU A 157 -0.36 -8.53 -6.85
C GLU A 157 -1.23 -7.83 -5.80
N GLN A 158 -0.71 -7.65 -4.59
CA GLN A 158 -1.44 -7.07 -3.46
C GLN A 158 -0.49 -6.28 -2.55
N ILE A 159 -0.93 -5.13 -2.03
CA ILE A 159 -0.16 -4.42 -0.99
C ILE A 159 -0.22 -5.20 0.34
N ILE A 160 -1.35 -5.85 0.59
CA ILE A 160 -1.66 -6.55 1.84
C ILE A 160 -2.14 -7.95 1.51
N VAL A 161 -1.43 -8.97 2.01
CA VAL A 161 -1.83 -10.38 1.93
C VAL A 161 -2.47 -10.82 3.25
N GLU A 162 -3.53 -11.62 3.19
CA GLU A 162 -4.15 -12.17 4.39
C GLU A 162 -3.45 -13.47 4.80
N ASP A 163 -3.01 -13.54 6.05
CA ASP A 163 -2.25 -14.66 6.63
C ASP A 163 -2.90 -15.22 7.90
N HIS A 164 -4.15 -14.84 8.20
CA HIS A 164 -4.93 -15.31 9.34
C HIS A 164 -6.35 -15.72 8.97
N THR A 165 -6.80 -16.86 9.49
CA THR A 165 -8.07 -17.53 9.16
C THR A 165 -9.10 -17.49 10.30
N GLU A 166 -8.83 -16.82 11.43
CA GLU A 166 -9.74 -16.83 12.57
C GLU A 166 -10.51 -15.52 12.70
N ASN A 167 -11.83 -15.68 12.70
CA ASN A 167 -13.01 -14.86 13.07
C ASN A 167 -12.88 -13.66 14.04
N ASP A 168 -11.72 -13.06 14.25
CA ASP A 168 -11.67 -11.75 14.87
C ASP A 168 -12.12 -10.75 13.82
N HIS A 169 -13.32 -10.21 14.03
CA HIS A 169 -13.79 -8.96 13.45
C HIS A 169 -12.84 -7.82 13.86
N VAL A 170 -11.61 -7.84 13.37
CA VAL A 170 -10.68 -6.76 13.58
C VAL A 170 -11.29 -5.58 12.83
N LYS A 171 -11.72 -4.58 13.58
CA LYS A 171 -11.95 -3.22 13.08
C LYS A 171 -10.63 -2.73 12.49
N LEU A 172 -10.37 -3.05 11.23
CA LEU A 172 -9.12 -2.75 10.54
C LEU A 172 -9.08 -1.26 10.14
N GLY A 173 -8.87 -0.39 11.13
CA GLY A 173 -8.40 0.99 10.92
C GLY A 173 -6.89 0.98 10.70
N LEU A 174 -6.46 0.53 9.52
CA LEU A 174 -5.08 0.06 9.33
C LEU A 174 -4.03 1.14 9.08
N PHE A 175 -4.41 2.41 8.97
CA PHE A 175 -3.47 3.46 8.54
C PHE A 175 -3.85 4.85 9.05
N PRO A 176 -4.12 5.05 10.35
CA PRO A 176 -4.76 6.28 10.85
C PRO A 176 -3.99 7.58 10.57
N ASN A 177 -2.69 7.48 10.25
CA ASN A 177 -1.82 8.60 9.92
C ASN A 177 -1.46 8.72 8.42
N LEU A 178 -1.90 7.78 7.59
CA LEU A 178 -1.49 7.73 6.19
C LEU A 178 -2.05 8.93 5.43
N SER A 179 -1.14 9.67 4.83
CA SER A 179 -1.38 10.96 4.18
C SER A 179 -1.14 10.90 2.68
N SER A 180 -0.26 10.00 2.22
CA SER A 180 0.13 9.88 0.83
C SER A 180 0.25 8.41 0.40
N ILE A 181 -0.38 8.08 -0.72
CA ILE A 181 -0.26 6.80 -1.41
C ILE A 181 0.07 7.09 -2.87
N SER A 182 1.18 6.54 -3.34
CA SER A 182 1.64 6.60 -4.72
C SER A 182 1.96 5.20 -5.21
N VAL A 183 1.28 4.75 -6.27
CA VAL A 183 1.53 3.45 -6.91
C VAL A 183 1.65 3.66 -8.41
N LYS A 184 2.83 3.38 -8.97
CA LYS A 184 3.13 3.65 -10.37
C LYS A 184 3.75 2.45 -11.05
N ARG A 185 3.32 2.17 -12.29
CA ARG A 185 3.91 1.12 -13.13
C ARG A 185 3.94 -0.25 -12.43
N CYS A 186 2.89 -0.59 -11.68
CA CYS A 186 2.71 -1.89 -11.03
C CYS A 186 1.80 -2.78 -11.89
N GLY A 187 2.36 -3.86 -12.43
CA GLY A 187 1.79 -4.58 -13.57
C GLY A 187 0.72 -5.61 -13.24
N LYS A 188 0.74 -6.22 -12.04
CA LYS A 188 -0.14 -7.31 -11.63
C LYS A 188 -1.18 -6.97 -10.57
N ILE A 189 -1.19 -5.72 -10.09
CA ILE A 189 -2.10 -5.32 -9.02
C ILE A 189 -3.52 -5.20 -9.58
N GLU A 190 -4.45 -6.06 -9.12
CA GLU A 190 -5.86 -6.05 -9.56
C GLU A 190 -6.72 -5.17 -8.66
N THR A 191 -6.41 -5.15 -7.35
CA THR A 191 -7.06 -4.30 -6.34
C THR A 191 -6.05 -3.60 -5.44
N LEU A 192 -6.26 -2.33 -5.11
CA LEU A 192 -5.30 -1.56 -4.29
C LEU A 192 -5.46 -1.86 -2.79
N PHE A 193 -6.68 -1.70 -2.28
CA PHE A 193 -7.02 -2.00 -0.88
C PHE A 193 -8.43 -2.59 -0.77
N PRO A 194 -8.69 -3.45 0.22
CA PRO A 194 -10.06 -3.75 0.65
C PRO A 194 -10.83 -2.49 1.04
N VAL A 195 -12.10 -2.37 0.62
CA VAL A 195 -12.94 -1.18 0.86
C VAL A 195 -13.09 -0.84 2.35
N ILE A 196 -13.05 -1.86 3.22
CA ILE A 196 -13.14 -1.68 4.67
C ILE A 196 -12.02 -0.80 5.25
N ILE A 197 -10.83 -0.80 4.63
CA ILE A 197 -9.71 0.03 5.06
C ILE A 197 -10.01 1.50 4.81
N ALA A 198 -10.75 1.83 3.76
CA ALA A 198 -11.09 3.22 3.46
C ALA A 198 -11.98 3.87 4.52
N ARG A 199 -12.81 3.08 5.21
CA ARG A 199 -13.75 3.57 6.22
C ARG A 199 -13.04 4.23 7.41
N SER A 200 -11.99 3.61 7.94
CA SER A 200 -11.31 4.08 9.16
C SER A 200 -9.81 4.31 8.99
N GLY A 201 -9.17 3.68 8.00
CA GLY A 201 -7.76 3.83 7.72
C GLY A 201 -7.41 5.18 7.10
N PHE A 202 -8.17 5.66 6.12
CA PHE A 202 -7.73 6.79 5.28
C PHE A 202 -8.25 8.17 5.72
N GLN A 203 -8.46 8.37 7.02
CA GLN A 203 -9.00 9.63 7.59
C GLN A 203 -8.03 10.83 7.47
N LYS A 204 -6.73 10.58 7.30
CA LYS A 204 -5.72 11.61 7.05
C LYS A 204 -5.20 11.64 5.61
N LEU A 205 -5.71 10.79 4.73
CA LEU A 205 -5.22 10.67 3.35
C LEU A 205 -5.45 11.98 2.61
N ARG A 206 -4.38 12.57 2.07
CA ARG A 206 -4.39 13.82 1.29
C ARG A 206 -4.13 13.57 -0.19
N THR A 207 -3.31 12.59 -0.51
CA THR A 207 -2.87 12.31 -1.87
C THR A 207 -2.99 10.83 -2.19
N LEU A 208 -3.71 10.53 -3.27
CA LEU A 208 -3.80 9.20 -3.88
C LEU A 208 -3.44 9.32 -5.36
N ILE A 209 -2.30 8.75 -5.73
CA ILE A 209 -1.77 8.77 -7.10
C ILE A 209 -1.59 7.33 -7.58
N ILE A 210 -2.25 7.01 -8.69
CA ILE A 210 -2.09 5.74 -9.39
C ILE A 210 -1.85 6.01 -10.87
N GLU A 211 -0.70 5.59 -11.37
CA GLU A 211 -0.31 5.81 -12.76
C GLU A 211 0.22 4.53 -13.41
N GLU A 212 -0.17 4.25 -14.64
CA GLU A 212 0.45 3.20 -15.47
C GLU A 212 0.38 1.77 -14.88
N SER A 213 -0.57 1.52 -13.97
CA SER A 213 -0.86 0.18 -13.42
C SER A 213 -1.96 -0.50 -14.25
N PHE A 214 -1.56 -1.20 -15.31
CA PHE A 214 -2.48 -1.57 -16.39
C PHE A 214 -3.47 -2.69 -16.07
N GLN A 215 -3.21 -3.55 -15.07
CA GLN A 215 -4.12 -4.62 -14.63
C GLN A 215 -5.06 -4.21 -13.49
N LEU A 216 -4.91 -3.01 -12.92
CA LEU A 216 -5.77 -2.55 -11.83
C LEU A 216 -7.22 -2.44 -12.31
N GLU A 217 -8.11 -3.25 -11.76
CA GLU A 217 -9.54 -3.31 -12.13
C GLU A 217 -10.41 -2.50 -11.17
N GLU A 218 -10.08 -2.56 -9.87
CA GLU A 218 -10.79 -1.84 -8.81
C GLU A 218 -9.81 -1.15 -7.86
N LEU A 219 -10.03 0.13 -7.51
CA LEU A 219 -9.19 0.79 -6.49
C LEU A 219 -9.48 0.18 -5.11
N PHE A 220 -10.75 0.20 -4.72
CA PHE A 220 -11.22 -0.42 -3.49
C PHE A 220 -12.00 -1.69 -3.81
N GLY A 221 -11.51 -2.84 -3.36
CA GLY A 221 -12.12 -4.16 -3.61
C GLY A 221 -13.09 -4.62 -2.51
N HIS A 222 -13.96 -5.57 -2.82
CA HIS A 222 -14.87 -6.21 -1.84
C HIS A 222 -14.10 -7.08 -0.84
N LYS A 223 -14.71 -7.34 0.33
CA LYS A 223 -14.22 -8.33 1.31
C LYS A 223 -15.39 -9.07 1.99
N ASP A 224 -16.27 -9.67 1.19
CA ASP A 224 -17.44 -10.46 1.59
C ASP A 224 -18.73 -9.72 2.01
N GLU A 225 -19.84 -10.33 1.59
CA GLU A 225 -21.25 -9.93 1.70
C GLU A 225 -21.81 -9.94 3.14
N ALA A 226 -20.97 -10.17 4.15
CA ALA A 226 -21.37 -10.38 5.55
C ALA A 226 -21.35 -9.12 6.41
N ASP A 227 -20.86 -7.97 5.90
CA ASP A 227 -20.89 -6.72 6.67
C ASP A 227 -22.31 -6.11 6.61
N MET A 228 -23.11 -6.53 7.60
CA MET A 228 -24.40 -5.99 8.03
C MET A 228 -24.26 -4.56 8.58
N THR A 229 -23.66 -3.65 7.81
CA THR A 229 -23.77 -2.21 8.07
C THR A 229 -24.55 -1.58 6.92
N SER A 230 -25.67 -0.94 7.25
CA SER A 230 -26.48 -0.16 6.30
C SER A 230 -25.75 1.07 5.77
N ASP A 231 -24.54 1.35 6.27
CA ASP A 231 -23.74 2.52 5.95
C ASP A 231 -22.69 2.20 4.86
N ARG A 232 -23.13 2.43 3.62
CA ARG A 232 -22.30 2.31 2.42
C ARG A 232 -21.67 3.64 2.03
N GLU A 233 -21.77 4.66 2.87
CA GLU A 233 -21.13 5.95 2.67
C GLU A 233 -19.70 5.92 3.22
N MET A 234 -18.74 6.29 2.39
CA MET A 234 -17.32 6.34 2.73
C MET A 234 -16.82 7.77 2.57
N VAL A 235 -16.37 8.37 3.67
CA VAL A 235 -15.86 9.75 3.64
C VAL A 235 -14.34 9.72 3.75
N LEU A 236 -13.65 10.30 2.76
CA LEU A 236 -12.22 10.62 2.84
C LEU A 236 -12.08 12.13 3.06
N PRO A 237 -12.10 12.62 4.31
CA PRO A 237 -12.34 14.02 4.62
C PRO A 237 -11.21 14.95 4.19
N ARG A 238 -9.98 14.42 4.05
CA ARG A 238 -8.78 15.21 3.76
C ARG A 238 -8.20 14.99 2.36
N LEU A 239 -8.83 14.13 1.55
CA LEU A 239 -8.31 13.81 0.22
C LEU A 239 -8.41 15.06 -0.65
N ASP A 240 -7.26 15.64 -0.97
CA ASP A 240 -7.12 16.88 -1.74
C ASP A 240 -6.76 16.59 -3.20
N ARG A 241 -5.94 15.55 -3.41
CA ARG A 241 -5.42 15.15 -4.71
C ARG A 241 -5.71 13.68 -5.02
N LEU A 242 -6.47 13.45 -6.08
CA LEU A 242 -6.72 12.14 -6.69
C LEU A 242 -6.21 12.14 -8.13
N THR A 243 -5.30 11.23 -8.46
CA THR A 243 -4.78 11.05 -9.82
C THR A 243 -4.88 9.59 -10.23
N LEU A 244 -5.62 9.34 -11.31
CA LEU A 244 -5.81 8.06 -11.97
C LEU A 244 -5.38 8.23 -13.44
N LYS A 245 -4.23 7.69 -13.81
CA LYS A 245 -3.64 7.93 -15.13
C LYS A 245 -3.19 6.65 -15.80
N GLN A 246 -3.56 6.47 -17.06
CA GLN A 246 -3.14 5.33 -17.89
C GLN A 246 -3.47 3.97 -17.24
N LEU A 247 -4.69 3.83 -16.70
CA LEU A 247 -5.17 2.60 -16.06
C LEU A 247 -6.09 1.86 -17.04
N ALA A 248 -5.49 1.03 -17.89
CA ALA A 248 -6.16 0.40 -19.04
C ALA A 248 -7.29 -0.56 -18.63
N SER A 249 -7.15 -1.26 -17.49
CA SER A 249 -8.16 -2.20 -16.99
C SER A 249 -9.10 -1.63 -15.93
N LEU A 250 -8.89 -0.40 -15.46
CA LEU A 250 -9.69 0.15 -14.35
C LEU A 250 -11.16 0.26 -14.74
N VAL A 251 -12.00 -0.55 -14.10
CA VAL A 251 -13.46 -0.57 -14.31
C VAL A 251 -14.14 0.30 -13.26
N LYS A 252 -13.78 0.16 -11.98
CA LYS A 252 -14.48 0.84 -10.88
C LYS A 252 -13.52 1.42 -9.85
N PHE A 253 -13.88 2.56 -9.27
CA PHE A 253 -13.20 3.12 -8.11
C PHE A 253 -13.50 2.32 -6.83
N CYS A 254 -14.75 1.89 -6.68
CA CYS A 254 -15.22 1.16 -5.51
C CYS A 254 -16.33 0.17 -5.90
N PRO A 255 -16.71 -0.73 -4.99
CA PRO A 255 -17.84 -1.63 -5.16
C PRO A 255 -19.16 -0.92 -5.51
N VAL A 256 -20.05 -1.60 -6.24
CA VAL A 256 -21.39 -1.08 -6.55
C VAL A 256 -22.20 -0.94 -5.26
N GLY A 257 -22.85 0.21 -5.10
CA GLY A 257 -23.64 0.54 -3.91
C GLY A 257 -22.85 1.22 -2.80
N TYR A 258 -21.52 1.31 -2.91
CA TYR A 258 -20.72 2.20 -2.07
C TYR A 258 -20.68 3.61 -2.67
N HIS A 259 -20.72 4.61 -1.79
CA HIS A 259 -20.75 6.02 -2.14
C HIS A 259 -19.59 6.72 -1.45
N PHE A 260 -18.62 7.21 -2.22
CA PHE A 260 -17.46 7.91 -1.69
C PHE A 260 -17.66 9.43 -1.75
N ILE A 261 -17.35 10.11 -0.65
CA ILE A 261 -17.45 11.56 -0.51
C ILE A 261 -16.07 12.14 -0.20
N PHE A 262 -15.68 13.15 -0.97
CA PHE A 262 -14.43 13.89 -0.83
C PHE A 262 -14.69 15.38 -0.59
N PRO A 263 -14.86 15.80 0.67
CA PRO A 263 -15.14 17.20 1.02
C PRO A 263 -14.00 18.18 0.73
N SER A 264 -12.77 17.67 0.63
CA SER A 264 -11.56 18.49 0.42
C SER A 264 -10.96 18.38 -0.98
N LEU A 265 -11.57 17.62 -1.89
CA LEU A 265 -10.94 17.34 -3.19
C LEU A 265 -10.91 18.60 -4.05
N SER A 266 -9.70 19.07 -4.37
CA SER A 266 -9.48 20.21 -5.26
C SER A 266 -8.83 19.79 -6.58
N TRP A 267 -8.08 18.68 -6.56
CA TRP A 267 -7.33 18.18 -7.71
C TRP A 267 -7.81 16.78 -8.09
N LEU A 268 -8.40 16.65 -9.28
CA LEU A 268 -8.86 15.40 -9.87
C LEU A 268 -8.30 15.23 -11.27
N VAL A 269 -7.53 14.18 -11.47
CA VAL A 269 -7.06 13.75 -12.77
C VAL A 269 -7.53 12.32 -13.01
N VAL A 270 -8.31 12.11 -14.06
CA VAL A 270 -8.69 10.80 -14.60
C VAL A 270 -8.37 10.83 -16.09
N LYS A 271 -7.26 10.24 -16.51
CA LYS A 271 -6.76 10.35 -17.89
C LYS A 271 -6.29 9.01 -18.42
N GLY A 272 -6.79 8.58 -19.58
CA GLY A 272 -6.36 7.32 -20.18
C GLY A 272 -6.85 6.08 -19.40
N CYS A 273 -8.07 6.17 -18.85
CA CYS A 273 -8.77 5.06 -18.17
C CYS A 273 -10.01 4.69 -18.99
N PRO A 274 -9.89 3.86 -20.05
CA PRO A 274 -10.96 3.67 -21.04
C PRO A 274 -12.15 2.86 -20.54
N LYS A 275 -11.95 1.98 -19.55
CA LYS A 275 -12.99 1.07 -19.02
C LYS A 275 -13.74 1.63 -17.80
N ILE A 276 -13.34 2.79 -17.27
CA ILE A 276 -13.88 3.31 -16.01
C ILE A 276 -15.37 3.65 -16.14
N THR A 277 -16.21 3.09 -15.26
CA THR A 277 -17.65 3.34 -15.19
C THR A 277 -18.05 4.20 -13.99
N THR A 278 -17.10 4.50 -13.11
CA THR A 278 -17.30 5.37 -11.96
C THR A 278 -17.68 6.79 -12.36
N ARG A 279 -18.75 7.32 -11.79
CA ARG A 279 -19.19 8.70 -11.99
C ARG A 279 -18.66 9.58 -10.88
N PHE A 280 -18.16 10.75 -11.27
CA PHE A 280 -17.78 11.84 -10.37
C PHE A 280 -18.82 12.96 -10.51
N SER A 281 -19.27 13.51 -9.39
CA SER A 281 -20.21 14.64 -9.34
C SER A 281 -19.88 15.58 -8.18
N VAL A 282 -20.42 16.79 -8.17
CA VAL A 282 -20.12 17.81 -7.17
C VAL A 282 -21.42 18.32 -6.53
N ASP A 283 -21.47 18.39 -5.21
CA ASP A 283 -22.63 18.93 -4.49
C ASP A 283 -22.52 20.44 -4.19
N GLN A 284 -23.53 20.98 -3.50
CA GLN A 284 -23.57 22.38 -3.09
C GLN A 284 -22.58 22.69 -1.95
N ASN A 285 -22.17 21.68 -1.18
CA ASN A 285 -21.25 21.79 -0.05
C ASN A 285 -19.78 21.68 -0.46
N ARG A 286 -19.49 21.76 -1.76
CA ARG A 286 -18.15 21.63 -2.34
C ARG A 286 -17.51 20.25 -2.15
N SER A 287 -18.32 19.22 -1.97
CA SER A 287 -17.86 17.83 -1.92
C SER A 287 -17.90 17.18 -3.29
N VAL A 288 -16.90 16.35 -3.59
CA VAL A 288 -16.91 15.48 -4.77
C VAL A 288 -17.45 14.12 -4.38
N HIS A 289 -18.46 13.65 -5.11
CA HIS A 289 -19.14 12.38 -4.90
C HIS A 289 -18.75 11.39 -5.98
N THR A 290 -18.56 10.14 -5.57
CA THR A 290 -18.08 9.06 -6.43
C THR A 290 -18.94 7.82 -6.24
N GLU A 291 -19.54 7.34 -7.33
CA GLU A 291 -20.44 6.19 -7.32
C GLU A 291 -20.11 5.23 -8.47
N ALA A 292 -20.07 3.93 -8.16
CA ALA A 292 -19.95 2.89 -9.18
C ALA A 292 -21.33 2.47 -9.70
N GLN A 293 -21.49 2.46 -11.02
CA GLN A 293 -22.72 1.97 -11.65
C GLN A 293 -22.64 0.47 -11.91
N ALA A 294 -23.77 -0.23 -11.75
CA ALA A 294 -23.93 -1.58 -12.29
C ALA A 294 -23.91 -1.52 -13.83
N PRO A 295 -23.30 -2.50 -14.52
CA PRO A 295 -23.43 -2.59 -15.97
C PRO A 295 -24.93 -2.73 -16.32
N GLN A 296 -25.47 -1.77 -17.06
CA GLN A 296 -26.84 -1.85 -17.56
C GLN A 296 -26.94 -3.05 -18.50
N THR A 297 -27.75 -4.05 -18.14
CA THR A 297 -28.17 -5.10 -19.07
C THR A 297 -29.00 -4.46 -20.16
N ALA A 298 -28.64 -4.72 -21.42
CA ALA A 298 -29.28 -4.16 -22.60
C ALA A 298 -30.81 -4.31 -22.53
N LYS A 299 -31.50 -3.18 -22.40
CA LYS A 299 -32.84 -3.00 -22.93
C LYS A 299 -32.78 -1.85 -23.92
N GLU A 300 -33.00 -2.21 -25.18
CA GLU A 300 -33.30 -1.30 -26.27
C GLU A 300 -34.52 -0.46 -25.87
N ASP A 301 -34.30 0.82 -25.58
CA ASP A 301 -34.99 1.92 -26.27
C ASP A 301 -34.67 3.29 -25.64
N VAL A 302 -34.66 4.28 -26.53
CA VAL A 302 -34.67 5.74 -26.34
C VAL A 302 -33.31 6.44 -26.28
N ASP A 303 -32.93 6.92 -27.47
CA ASP A 303 -32.11 8.08 -27.77
C ASP A 303 -32.45 9.31 -26.90
N MET A 304 -31.93 9.38 -25.66
CA MET A 304 -31.76 10.65 -24.93
C MET A 304 -30.78 10.62 -23.75
N GLU A 305 -30.09 9.50 -23.46
CA GLU A 305 -29.12 9.43 -22.33
C GLU A 305 -27.66 9.18 -22.75
N LEU A 306 -27.39 8.85 -24.02
CA LEU A 306 -26.03 8.56 -24.51
C LEU A 306 -25.08 9.77 -24.51
N SER A 307 -25.59 10.99 -24.33
CA SER A 307 -24.79 12.21 -24.20
C SER A 307 -24.15 12.37 -22.81
N SER A 308 -24.70 11.71 -21.77
CA SER A 308 -24.26 11.83 -20.38
C SER A 308 -23.13 10.86 -19.98
N LEU A 309 -22.87 9.84 -20.80
CA LEU A 309 -21.83 8.80 -20.60
C LEU A 309 -20.43 9.22 -21.07
N LYS A 310 -20.29 10.41 -21.68
CA LYS A 310 -19.03 10.86 -22.29
C LYS A 310 -18.02 11.50 -21.31
N THR A 311 -18.38 11.77 -20.05
CA THR A 311 -17.64 12.74 -19.21
C THR A 311 -16.65 12.18 -18.20
N THR A 312 -16.54 10.86 -18.00
CA THR A 312 -15.57 10.27 -17.04
C THR A 312 -14.24 9.87 -17.66
N ARG A 313 -14.15 9.81 -19.00
CA ARG A 313 -12.98 9.24 -19.71
C ARG A 313 -11.75 10.16 -19.74
N ASN A 314 -11.94 11.46 -19.52
CA ASN A 314 -10.83 12.40 -19.41
C ASN A 314 -11.23 13.62 -18.55
N ILE A 315 -10.89 13.58 -17.27
CA ILE A 315 -11.09 14.67 -16.31
C ILE A 315 -9.70 15.19 -15.95
N GLU A 316 -9.48 16.48 -16.11
CA GLU A 316 -8.27 17.15 -15.66
C GLU A 316 -8.70 18.45 -15.02
N CYS A 317 -8.74 18.47 -13.68
CA CYS A 317 -9.10 19.61 -12.85
C CYS A 317 -8.02 19.80 -11.79
N TRP A 318 -7.51 21.03 -11.68
CA TRP A 318 -6.37 21.40 -10.84
C TRP A 318 -6.76 22.29 -9.66
N ASP A 319 -8.04 22.68 -9.60
CA ASP A 319 -8.66 23.44 -8.54
C ASP A 319 -10.18 23.13 -8.47
N PHE A 320 -10.81 23.56 -7.37
CA PHE A 320 -12.23 23.32 -7.15
C PHE A 320 -13.15 24.04 -8.16
N ASP A 321 -12.75 25.21 -8.65
CA ASP A 321 -13.58 25.95 -9.63
C ASP A 321 -13.66 25.22 -10.96
N SER A 322 -12.57 24.55 -11.35
CA SER A 322 -12.50 23.66 -12.51
C SER A 322 -13.34 22.41 -12.31
N LEU A 323 -13.32 21.81 -11.10
CA LEU A 323 -14.19 20.69 -10.74
C LEU A 323 -15.67 21.07 -10.91
N ARG A 324 -16.08 22.18 -10.30
CA ARG A 324 -17.47 22.65 -10.33
C ARG A 324 -17.98 22.93 -11.74
N LYS A 325 -17.11 23.40 -12.64
CA LYS A 325 -17.47 23.68 -14.06
C LYS A 325 -17.57 22.40 -14.90
N ARG A 326 -16.80 21.37 -14.58
CA ARG A 326 -16.63 20.19 -15.43
C ARG A 326 -17.44 18.98 -14.98
N LEU A 327 -17.67 18.83 -13.68
CA LEU A 327 -18.45 17.73 -13.11
C LEU A 327 -19.93 18.08 -13.03
N PRO A 328 -20.84 17.12 -13.29
CA PRO A 328 -22.27 17.31 -13.11
C PRO A 328 -22.63 17.55 -11.64
N PRO A 329 -23.75 18.23 -11.35
CA PRO A 329 -24.23 18.39 -9.98
C PRO A 329 -24.63 17.03 -9.39
N TYR A 330 -24.30 16.82 -8.12
CA TYR A 330 -24.80 15.68 -7.36
C TYR A 330 -26.28 15.89 -7.01
N ILE A 331 -27.12 14.91 -7.34
CA ILE A 331 -28.54 14.89 -7.00
C ILE A 331 -28.71 13.65 -6.12
N GLY A 332 -28.71 13.86 -4.80
CA GLY A 332 -28.88 12.78 -3.82
C GLY A 332 -30.15 11.98 -4.10
N LYS A 333 -30.09 10.66 -3.87
CA LYS A 333 -31.24 9.77 -3.99
C LYS A 333 -32.08 9.73 -2.73
#